data_AF-A0A3D5NRY1-F1
#
_entry.id   AF-A0A3D5NRY1-F1
#
_cell.length_a   1.000
_cell.length_b   1.000
_cell.length_c   1.000
_cell.angle_alpha   90.00
_cell.angle_beta   90.00
_cell.angle_gamma   90.00
#
_symmetry.space_group_name_H-M   'P 1'
#
loop_
_entity.id
_entity.type
_entity.pdbx_description
1 polymer ?
#
loop_
_entity_poly.entity_id
_entity_poly.type
_entity_poly.pdbx_seq_one_letter_code
_entity_poly.pdbx_strand_id
1 'polypeptide(L)'
;LIEPGIIVLLSIGFMVLQRDLGSAMIFSFIAIAMIFAATSKVKYLLASFGVASVGAIASYALFPHIRRRVMIWRKPWEYASNESYQIVQGLYAMASGGLFGQGLGNGSPEYIPVRESDYIFA
;
A
#
# COMPACT_ATOMS: atom_id res chain seq x y z
N LEU A 1 -20.91 14.47 11.85
CA LEU A 1 -19.49 14.20 11.48
C LEU A 1 -18.68 13.60 12.64
N ILE A 2 -18.89 14.03 13.89
CA ILE A 2 -18.11 13.51 15.03
C ILE A 2 -18.41 12.03 15.30
N GLU A 3 -19.69 11.66 15.43
CA GLU A 3 -20.10 10.25 15.64
C GLU A 3 -19.53 9.28 14.59
N PRO A 4 -19.73 9.48 13.26
CA PRO A 4 -19.15 8.59 12.27
C PRO A 4 -17.61 8.66 12.25
N GLY A 5 -17.02 9.82 12.57
CA GLY A 5 -15.57 9.98 12.63
C GLY A 5 -14.92 9.15 13.73
N ILE A 6 -15.54 9.05 14.90
CA ILE A 6 -15.04 8.22 16.02
C ILE A 6 -15.07 6.74 15.63
N ILE A 7 -16.16 6.28 15.00
CA ILE A 7 -16.29 4.88 14.57
C ILE A 7 -15.18 4.53 13.56
N VAL A 8 -14.93 5.41 12.58
CA VAL A 8 -13.87 5.21 11.59
C VAL A 8 -12.49 5.14 12.27
N LEU A 9 -12.19 6.07 13.18
CA LEU A 9 -10.92 6.10 13.90
C LEU A 9 -10.70 4.82 14.73
N LEU A 10 -11.75 4.33 15.39
CA LEU A 10 -11.70 3.12 16.20
C LEU A 10 -11.49 1.87 15.33
N SER A 11 -12.18 1.77 14.18
CA SER A 11 -11.99 0.69 13.21
C SER A 11 -10.55 0.67 12.65
N ILE A 12 -10.01 1.83 12.26
CA ILE A 12 -8.63 1.96 11.79
C ILE A 12 -7.65 1.57 12.92
N GLY A 13 -7.93 1.98 14.15
CA GLY A 13 -7.14 1.59 15.33
C GLY A 13 -7.04 0.07 15.47
N PHE A 14 -8.15 -0.64 15.34
CA PHE A 14 -8.14 -2.12 15.37
C PHE A 14 -7.37 -2.74 14.21
N MET A 15 -7.46 -2.20 12.99
CA MET A 15 -6.68 -2.68 11.84
C MET A 15 -5.17 -2.54 12.09
N VAL A 16 -4.75 -1.41 12.66
CA VAL A 16 -3.35 -1.18 13.04
C VAL A 16 -2.90 -2.18 14.12
N LEU A 17 -3.74 -2.48 15.10
CA LEU A 17 -3.46 -3.50 16.13
C LEU A 17 -3.33 -4.90 15.53
N GLN A 18 -4.11 -5.22 14.50
CA GLN A 18 -3.99 -6.45 13.72
C GLN A 18 -2.74 -6.48 12.82
N ARG A 19 -1.97 -5.39 12.78
CA ARG A 19 -0.80 -5.18 11.90
C ARG A 19 -1.14 -5.19 10.41
N ASP A 20 -2.41 -4.94 10.07
CA ASP A 20 -2.86 -4.77 8.69
C ASP A 20 -2.87 -3.28 8.30
N LEU A 21 -1.66 -2.79 7.97
CA LEU A 21 -1.48 -1.39 7.57
C LEU A 21 -2.08 -1.10 6.18
N GLY A 22 -2.11 -2.10 5.30
CA GLY A 22 -2.61 -1.92 3.93
C GLY A 22 -4.09 -1.55 3.93
N SER A 23 -4.90 -2.36 4.61
CA SER A 23 -6.32 -2.07 4.81
C SER A 23 -6.53 -0.75 5.54
N ALA A 24 -5.78 -0.50 6.62
CA ALA A 24 -5.88 0.74 7.38
C ALA A 24 -5.65 1.99 6.52
N MET A 25 -4.67 1.96 5.61
CA MET A 25 -4.40 3.06 4.68
C MET A 25 -5.54 3.24 3.68
N ILE A 26 -6.03 2.16 3.05
CA ILE A 26 -7.12 2.23 2.07
C ILE A 26 -8.38 2.81 2.71
N PHE A 27 -8.78 2.29 3.88
CA PHE A 27 -9.95 2.80 4.62
C PHE A 27 -9.79 4.25 5.06
N SER A 28 -8.57 4.68 5.42
CA SER A 28 -8.29 6.08 5.74
C SER A 28 -8.52 6.98 4.53
N PHE A 29 -8.02 6.62 3.35
CA PHE A 29 -8.22 7.39 2.11
C PHE A 29 -9.70 7.46 1.72
N ILE A 30 -10.43 6.34 1.81
CA ILE A 30 -11.87 6.31 1.56
C ILE A 30 -12.60 7.23 2.53
N ALA A 31 -12.29 7.18 3.82
CA ALA A 31 -12.91 8.04 4.82
C ALA A 31 -12.63 9.53 4.56
N ILE A 32 -11.38 9.88 4.22
CA ILE A 32 -10.99 11.26 3.85
C ILE A 32 -11.80 11.72 2.63
N ALA A 33 -11.90 10.90 1.59
CA ALA A 33 -12.67 11.21 0.38
C ALA A 33 -14.16 11.40 0.69
N MET A 34 -14.75 10.55 1.52
CA MET A 34 -16.15 10.63 1.94
C MET A 34 -16.43 11.90 2.76
N ILE A 35 -15.55 12.26 3.69
CA ILE A 35 -15.69 13.50 4.49
C ILE A 35 -15.66 14.73 3.57
N PHE A 36 -14.76 14.74 2.60
CA PHE A 36 -14.68 15.83 1.63
C PHE A 36 -15.92 15.90 0.73
N ALA A 37 -16.36 14.76 0.19
CA ALA A 37 -17.57 14.69 -0.64
C ALA A 37 -18.83 15.14 0.11
N ALA A 38 -18.97 14.78 1.39
CA ALA A 38 -20.14 15.15 2.20
C ALA A 38 -20.14 16.61 2.65
N THR A 39 -18.97 17.23 2.81
CA THR A 39 -18.86 18.55 3.44
C THR A 39 -18.43 19.66 2.49
N SER A 40 -17.73 19.33 1.40
CA SER A 40 -17.10 20.28 0.45
C SER A 40 -16.18 21.32 1.11
N LYS A 41 -15.70 21.06 2.34
CA LYS A 41 -14.85 21.97 3.12
C LYS A 41 -13.42 21.41 3.22
N VAL A 42 -12.48 22.14 2.64
CA VAL A 42 -11.04 21.80 2.63
C VAL A 42 -10.46 21.68 4.04
N LYS A 43 -10.98 22.44 5.03
CA LYS A 43 -10.51 22.36 6.42
C LYS A 43 -10.61 20.94 7.01
N TYR A 44 -11.70 20.21 6.74
CA TYR A 44 -11.89 18.85 7.25
C TYR A 44 -11.05 17.83 6.47
N LEU A 45 -10.84 18.05 5.17
CA LEU A 45 -9.92 17.25 4.36
C LEU A 45 -8.50 17.31 4.95
N LEU A 46 -7.98 18.52 5.16
CA LEU A 46 -6.63 18.74 5.71
C LEU A 46 -6.50 18.18 7.14
N ALA A 47 -7.51 18.39 7.99
CA ALA A 47 -7.51 17.83 9.35
C ALA A 47 -7.45 16.29 9.34
N SER A 48 -8.27 15.65 8.51
CA SER A 48 -8.31 14.18 8.40
C SER A 48 -7.01 13.62 7.84
N PHE A 49 -6.43 14.29 6.83
CA PHE A 49 -5.13 13.93 6.28
C PHE A 49 -4.00 14.09 7.31
N GLY A 50 -4.07 15.13 8.15
CA GLY A 50 -3.15 15.33 9.26
C GLY A 50 -3.19 14.19 10.27
N VAL A 51 -4.39 13.77 10.70
CA VAL A 51 -4.56 12.63 11.62
C VAL A 51 -4.04 11.33 11.00
N ALA A 52 -4.37 11.06 9.73
CA ALA A 52 -3.88 9.88 9.02
C ALA A 52 -2.34 9.86 8.90
N SER A 53 -1.74 11.02 8.63
CA SER A 53 -0.28 11.18 8.53
C SER A 53 0.41 10.90 9.88
N VAL A 54 -0.13 11.43 10.99
CA VAL A 54 0.37 11.15 12.34
C VAL A 54 0.28 9.65 12.64
N GLY A 55 -0.84 9.01 12.30
CA GLY A 55 -1.02 7.56 12.45
C GLY A 55 -0.02 6.74 11.64
N ALA A 56 0.29 7.15 10.40
CA ALA A 56 1.28 6.50 9.55
C ALA A 56 2.71 6.63 10.12
N ILE A 57 3.09 7.82 10.60
CA ILE A 57 4.41 8.06 11.24
C ILE A 57 4.53 7.24 12.53
N ALA A 58 3.50 7.24 13.36
CA ALA A 58 3.47 6.44 14.59
C ALA A 58 3.61 4.94 14.27
N SER A 59 2.86 4.44 13.27
CA SER A 59 2.95 3.04 12.84
C SER A 59 4.35 2.70 12.30
N TYR A 60 4.97 3.59 11.52
CA TYR A 60 6.34 3.42 11.06
C TYR A 60 7.34 3.31 12.23
N ALA A 61 7.18 4.11 13.28
CA ALA A 61 8.05 4.04 14.46
C ALA A 61 7.83 2.76 15.28
N LEU A 62 6.57 2.33 15.45
CA LEU A 62 6.17 1.23 16.33
C LEU A 62 6.41 -0.15 15.72
N PHE A 63 6.23 -0.33 14.41
CA PHE A 63 6.25 -1.65 13.79
C PHE A 63 7.49 -1.87 12.90
N PRO A 64 8.43 -2.76 13.29
CA PRO A 64 9.63 -3.05 12.51
C PRO A 64 9.36 -3.56 11.09
N HIS A 65 8.30 -4.34 10.89
CA HIS A 65 7.96 -4.88 9.57
C HIS A 65 7.57 -3.77 8.58
N ILE A 66 6.91 -2.69 9.04
CA ILE A 66 6.56 -1.55 8.19
C ILE A 66 7.82 -0.86 7.71
N ARG A 67 8.78 -0.61 8.61
CA ARG A 67 10.06 0.01 8.26
C ARG A 67 10.82 -0.80 7.22
N ARG A 68 10.86 -2.12 7.40
CA ARG A 68 11.50 -3.04 6.46
C ARG A 68 10.83 -2.96 5.08
N ARG A 69 9.50 -2.98 5.01
CA ARG A 69 8.76 -2.82 3.73
C ARG A 69 9.06 -1.49 3.04
N VAL A 70 9.08 -0.38 3.78
CA VAL A 70 9.43 0.95 3.24
C VAL A 70 10.87 0.99 2.73
N MET A 71 11.81 0.39 3.45
CA MET A 71 13.22 0.30 3.05
C MET A 71 13.39 -0.48 1.75
N ILE A 72 12.80 -1.67 1.67
CA ILE A 72 12.81 -2.54 0.49
C ILE A 72 12.18 -1.83 -0.70
N TRP A 73 11.04 -1.16 -0.51
CA TRP A 73 10.36 -0.44 -1.59
C TRP A 73 11.17 0.76 -2.10
N ARG A 74 11.88 1.46 -1.22
CA ARG A 74 12.72 2.61 -1.58
C ARG A 74 13.99 2.19 -2.34
N LYS A 75 14.57 1.03 -2.00
CA LYS A 75 15.80 0.52 -2.63
C LYS A 75 15.67 -0.96 -3.01
N PRO A 76 14.79 -1.32 -3.96
CA PRO A 76 14.49 -2.72 -4.24
C PRO A 76 15.72 -3.45 -4.78
N TRP A 77 16.54 -2.82 -5.61
CA TRP A 77 17.71 -3.45 -6.24
C TRP A 77 18.82 -3.82 -5.24
N GLU A 78 18.94 -3.11 -4.12
CA GLU A 78 19.95 -3.39 -3.07
C GLU A 78 19.66 -4.73 -2.36
N TYR A 79 18.39 -5.14 -2.30
CA TYR A 79 17.92 -6.36 -1.62
C TYR A 79 17.41 -7.42 -2.60
N ALA A 80 17.77 -7.29 -3.89
CA ALA A 80 17.19 -8.04 -5.01
C ALA A 80 17.30 -9.56 -4.85
N SER A 81 18.30 -10.07 -4.14
CA SER A 81 18.52 -11.50 -3.92
C SER A 81 17.79 -12.07 -2.70
N ASN A 82 17.11 -11.23 -1.91
CA ASN A 82 16.47 -11.66 -0.68
C ASN A 82 15.11 -10.96 -0.48
N GLU A 83 15.06 -9.90 0.32
CA GLU A 83 13.79 -9.36 0.81
C GLU A 83 12.93 -8.68 -0.27
N SER A 84 13.55 -8.22 -1.36
CA SER A 84 12.86 -7.58 -2.49
C SER A 84 12.76 -8.49 -3.71
N TYR A 85 13.20 -9.75 -3.62
CA TYR A 85 13.30 -10.66 -4.77
C TYR A 85 11.98 -10.75 -5.55
N GLN A 86 10.87 -10.95 -4.84
CA GLN A 86 9.52 -10.96 -5.42
C GLN A 86 9.21 -9.69 -6.23
N ILE A 87 9.55 -8.51 -5.70
CA ILE A 87 9.29 -7.21 -6.34
C ILE A 87 10.16 -7.06 -7.59
N VAL A 88 11.44 -7.40 -7.47
CA VAL A 88 12.39 -7.30 -8.58
C VAL A 88 12.03 -8.23 -9.72
N GLN A 89 11.65 -9.49 -9.43
CA GLN A 89 11.22 -10.43 -10.46
C GLN A 89 9.95 -9.95 -11.17
N GLY A 90 8.97 -9.40 -10.45
CA GLY A 90 7.79 -8.83 -11.09
C GLY A 90 8.10 -7.61 -11.96
N LEU A 91 9.03 -6.75 -11.54
CA LEU A 91 9.50 -5.63 -12.37
C LEU A 91 10.19 -6.14 -13.65
N TYR A 92 11.00 -7.19 -13.56
CA TYR A 92 11.63 -7.80 -14.73
C TYR A 92 10.60 -8.47 -15.65
N ALA A 93 9.61 -9.18 -15.10
CA ALA A 93 8.57 -9.82 -15.88
C ALA A 93 7.78 -8.78 -16.69
N MET A 94 7.35 -7.68 -16.06
CA MET A 94 6.70 -6.56 -16.73
C MET A 94 7.59 -5.90 -17.80
N ALA A 95 8.90 -5.76 -17.55
CA ALA A 95 9.83 -5.14 -18.49
C ALA A 95 10.20 -6.05 -19.68
N SER A 96 10.14 -7.37 -19.51
CA SER A 96 10.57 -8.35 -20.51
C SER A 96 9.71 -8.36 -21.79
N GLY A 97 8.51 -7.76 -21.73
CA GLY A 97 7.55 -7.68 -22.83
C GLY A 97 7.99 -6.85 -24.06
N GLY A 98 8.94 -5.92 -23.91
CA GLY A 98 9.26 -4.93 -24.96
C GLY A 98 8.09 -3.96 -25.23
N LEU A 99 8.29 -3.02 -26.17
CA LEU A 99 7.31 -1.94 -26.44
C LEU A 99 5.96 -2.44 -26.99
N PHE A 100 5.97 -3.58 -27.69
CA PHE A 100 4.79 -4.16 -28.34
C PHE A 100 4.23 -5.38 -27.60
N GLY A 101 4.86 -5.79 -26.50
CA GLY A 101 4.55 -7.05 -25.81
C GLY A 101 5.07 -8.29 -26.55
N GLN A 102 5.05 -9.43 -25.86
CA GLN A 102 5.39 -10.74 -26.45
C GLN A 102 4.16 -11.51 -26.98
N GLY A 103 2.96 -10.95 -26.82
CA GLY A 103 1.68 -11.60 -27.15
C GLY A 103 1.06 -12.35 -25.97
N LEU A 104 -0.23 -12.70 -26.09
CA LEU A 104 -0.99 -13.36 -25.02
C LEU A 104 -0.40 -14.74 -24.71
N GLY A 105 -0.11 -15.00 -23.44
CA GLY A 105 0.42 -16.29 -22.96
C GLY A 105 1.92 -16.51 -23.20
N ASN A 106 2.61 -15.57 -23.85
CA ASN A 106 4.06 -15.65 -24.09
C ASN A 106 4.90 -14.92 -23.02
N GLY A 107 4.27 -14.49 -21.92
CA GLY A 107 4.99 -13.96 -20.77
C GLY A 107 5.67 -15.07 -19.97
N SER A 108 6.60 -14.68 -19.11
CA SER A 108 7.34 -15.59 -18.24
C SER A 108 7.07 -15.36 -16.75
N PRO A 109 5.83 -15.57 -16.27
CA PRO A 109 5.48 -15.36 -14.86
C PRO A 109 6.12 -16.42 -13.94
N GLU A 110 6.68 -17.51 -14.46
CA GLU A 110 7.40 -18.55 -13.71
C GLU A 110 8.60 -18.07 -12.93
N TYR A 111 9.18 -16.92 -13.29
CA TYR A 111 10.29 -16.34 -12.54
C TYR A 111 9.82 -15.58 -11.29
N ILE A 112 8.52 -15.36 -11.12
CA ILE A 112 7.93 -14.71 -9.95
C ILE A 112 7.50 -15.79 -8.94
N PRO A 113 8.06 -15.80 -7.70
CA PRO A 113 7.75 -16.86 -6.71
C PRO A 113 6.29 -16.97 -6.32
N VAL A 114 5.64 -15.85 -6.00
CA VAL A 114 4.22 -15.79 -5.61
C VAL A 114 3.43 -15.06 -6.71
N ARG A 115 3.28 -15.72 -7.85
CA ARG A 115 2.66 -15.13 -9.05
C ARG A 115 1.13 -15.16 -9.00
N GLU A 116 0.59 -16.15 -8.31
CA GLU A 116 -0.84 -16.46 -8.23
C GLU A 116 -1.68 -15.50 -7.37
N SER A 117 -1.05 -14.68 -6.50
CA SER A 117 -1.79 -13.75 -5.64
C SER A 117 -1.76 -12.31 -6.16
N ASP A 118 -0.59 -11.67 -6.17
CA ASP A 118 -0.47 -10.21 -6.23
C ASP A 118 0.17 -9.71 -7.54
N TYR A 119 0.46 -10.61 -8.49
CA TYR A 119 1.22 -10.33 -9.70
C TYR A 119 0.44 -10.65 -10.99
N ILE A 120 -0.89 -10.48 -10.97
CA ILE A 120 -1.73 -10.68 -12.18
C ILE A 120 -1.35 -9.78 -13.36
N PHE A 121 -0.73 -8.62 -13.09
CA PHE A 121 -0.28 -7.67 -14.10
C PHE A 121 1.13 -7.94 -14.64
N ALA A 122 1.90 -8.83 -14.00
CA ALA A 122 3.33 -9.03 -14.28
C ALA A 122 3.62 -10.36 -14.98
#